data_AF-E8LGF1-F1
#
_entry.id   AF-E8LGF1-F1
#
_cell.length_a   1.000
_cell.length_b   1.000
_cell.length_c   1.000
_cell.angle_alpha   90.00
_cell.angle_beta   90.00
_cell.angle_gamma   90.00
#
_symmetry.space_group_name_H-M   'P 1'
#
loop_
_entity.id
_entity.type
_entity.pdbx_description
1 polymer ?
#
loop_
_entity_poly.entity_id
_entity_poly.type
_entity_poly.pdbx_seq_one_letter_code
_entity_poly.pdbx_strand_id
1 'polypeptide(L)'
;MEKDIRDEELAAMQAEGEEEVICVVLTDEQGNEHEFYQDMVITVDDKQFAVLVPMEDCCCEDDDCDCHEHDEEEDTCVIARMDFDENGEAVYTAPTDEEYEAVAAKYDEMFEDEE
;
A
#
# COMPACT_ATOMS: atom_id res chain seq x y z
N MET A 1 29.69 -42.02 -10.12
CA MET A 1 30.18 -40.82 -9.41
C MET A 1 30.33 -39.78 -10.49
N GLU A 2 29.45 -38.83 -10.71
CA GLU A 2 28.16 -38.43 -10.14
C GLU A 2 27.29 -38.26 -11.39
N LYS A 3 26.06 -38.77 -11.41
CA LYS A 3 25.10 -38.29 -12.40
C LYS A 3 24.45 -37.09 -11.74
N ASP A 4 24.79 -35.92 -12.26
CA ASP A 4 24.31 -34.60 -11.86
C ASP A 4 22.84 -34.68 -11.46
N ILE A 5 22.62 -34.45 -10.17
CA ILE A 5 21.31 -34.43 -9.56
C ILE A 5 20.60 -33.22 -10.16
N ARG A 6 19.74 -33.53 -11.14
CA ARG A 6 18.49 -32.85 -11.46
C ARG A 6 18.43 -31.41 -10.96
N ASP A 7 18.52 -30.49 -11.90
CA ASP A 7 17.97 -29.12 -11.95
C ASP A 7 16.49 -28.98 -11.52
N GLU A 8 15.95 -29.88 -10.68
CA GLU A 8 14.58 -29.87 -10.19
C GLU A 8 14.45 -29.12 -8.87
N GLU A 9 15.54 -28.94 -8.11
CA GLU A 9 15.56 -28.09 -6.89
C GLU A 9 15.79 -26.61 -7.19
N LEU A 10 16.23 -26.25 -8.41
CA LEU A 10 16.41 -24.84 -8.80
C LEU A 10 15.08 -24.14 -9.16
N ALA A 11 14.00 -24.91 -9.39
CA ALA A 11 12.67 -24.37 -9.68
C ALA A 11 11.89 -23.95 -8.42
N ALA A 12 12.34 -24.34 -7.22
CA ALA A 12 11.69 -23.97 -5.97
C ALA A 12 12.18 -22.61 -5.41
N MET A 13 13.26 -22.03 -5.95
CA MET A 13 13.83 -20.73 -5.55
C MET A 13 13.40 -19.56 -6.45
N GLN A 14 12.59 -19.80 -7.49
CA GLN A 14 12.08 -18.77 -8.42
C GLN A 14 10.58 -18.51 -8.29
N ALA A 15 9.98 -18.94 -7.18
CA ALA A 15 8.64 -18.55 -6.76
C ALA A 15 8.68 -17.86 -5.38
N GLU A 16 9.81 -17.22 -5.07
CA GLU A 16 9.96 -16.38 -3.88
C GLU A 16 9.49 -14.97 -4.23
N GLY A 17 8.21 -14.69 -3.92
CA GLY A 17 7.72 -13.38 -3.50
C GLY A 17 8.06 -12.17 -4.36
N GLU A 18 7.62 -12.15 -5.62
CA GLU A 18 7.32 -10.85 -6.25
C GLU A 18 6.04 -10.36 -5.56
N GLU A 19 6.19 -9.67 -4.43
CA GLU A 19 5.14 -8.81 -3.89
C GLU A 19 4.84 -7.78 -4.99
N GLU A 20 3.79 -8.01 -5.78
CA GLU A 20 3.39 -7.11 -6.86
C GLU A 20 2.95 -5.79 -6.21
N VAL A 21 3.92 -4.88 -6.05
CA VAL A 21 3.68 -3.53 -5.51
C VAL A 21 2.80 -2.77 -6.49
N ILE A 22 1.53 -2.59 -6.13
CA ILE A 22 0.57 -1.83 -6.96
C ILE A 22 0.80 -0.35 -6.67
N CYS A 23 1.37 0.38 -7.64
CA CYS A 23 1.51 1.83 -7.56
C CYS A 23 0.20 2.51 -7.97
N VAL A 24 -0.32 3.35 -7.10
CA VAL A 24 -1.58 4.09 -7.27
C VAL A 24 -1.25 5.58 -7.29
N VAL A 25 -1.69 6.29 -8.33
CA VAL A 25 -1.57 7.75 -8.41
C VAL A 25 -2.92 8.35 -8.05
N LEU A 26 -2.97 9.13 -6.97
CA LEU A 26 -4.17 9.84 -6.55
C LEU A 26 -3.98 11.34 -6.81
N THR A 27 -5.04 12.00 -7.27
CA THR A 27 -5.06 13.45 -7.45
C THR A 27 -5.92 14.09 -6.37
N ASP A 28 -5.36 15.04 -5.62
CA ASP A 28 -6.06 15.80 -4.59
C ASP A 28 -7.03 16.85 -5.20
N GLU A 29 -7.91 17.44 -4.37
CA GLU A 29 -8.82 18.55 -4.73
C GLU A 29 -8.10 19.76 -5.34
N GLN A 30 -6.81 19.94 -5.04
CA GLN A 30 -5.96 21.00 -5.60
C GLN A 30 -5.38 20.67 -6.98
N GLY A 31 -5.56 19.43 -7.47
CA GLY A 31 -4.98 18.95 -8.73
C GLY A 31 -3.53 18.48 -8.59
N ASN A 32 -3.03 18.27 -7.38
CA ASN A 32 -1.70 17.70 -7.14
C ASN A 32 -1.78 16.17 -7.25
N GLU A 33 -0.90 15.57 -8.03
CA GLU A 33 -0.77 14.12 -8.15
C GLU A 33 0.20 13.62 -7.08
N HIS A 34 -0.20 12.57 -6.36
CA HIS A 34 0.57 11.93 -5.32
C HIS A 34 0.68 10.43 -5.65
N GLU A 35 1.90 9.92 -5.63
CA GLU A 35 2.20 8.52 -5.91
C GLU A 35 2.24 7.73 -4.60
N PHE A 36 1.44 6.69 -4.53
CA PHE A 36 1.38 5.78 -3.40
C PHE A 36 1.64 4.36 -3.86
N TYR A 37 2.15 3.52 -2.97
CA TYR A 37 2.13 2.08 -3.18
C TYR A 37 1.11 1.42 -2.25
N GLN A 38 0.40 0.44 -2.79
CA GLN A 38 -0.49 -0.41 -2.02
C GLN A 38 0.33 -1.36 -1.17
N ASP A 39 0.31 -1.13 0.13
CA ASP A 39 0.97 -1.98 1.12
C ASP A 39 0.12 -3.22 1.42
N MET A 40 -1.14 -3.01 1.83
CA MET A 40 -2.07 -4.10 2.14
C MET A 40 -3.52 -3.77 1.78
N VAL A 41 -4.38 -4.80 1.70
CA VAL A 41 -5.82 -4.65 1.47
C VAL A 41 -6.62 -5.24 2.62
N ILE A 42 -7.43 -4.40 3.24
CA ILE A 42 -8.31 -4.72 4.36
C ILE A 42 -9.74 -4.80 3.84
N THR A 43 -10.48 -5.84 4.22
CA THR A 43 -11.89 -5.99 3.84
C THR A 43 -12.80 -5.66 5.01
N VAL A 44 -13.69 -4.68 4.84
CA VAL A 44 -14.64 -4.22 5.86
C VAL A 44 -16.03 -4.09 5.22
N ASP A 45 -17.06 -4.65 5.86
CA ASP A 45 -18.45 -4.59 5.38
C ASP A 45 -18.65 -4.95 3.89
N ASP A 46 -18.03 -6.06 3.45
CA ASP A 46 -18.03 -6.56 2.07
C ASP A 46 -17.39 -5.60 1.04
N LYS A 47 -16.63 -4.60 1.49
CA LYS A 47 -15.87 -3.66 0.67
C LYS A 47 -14.37 -3.82 0.90
N GLN A 48 -13.58 -3.52 -0.12
CA GLN A 48 -12.13 -3.61 -0.07
C GLN A 48 -11.52 -2.23 0.11
N PHE A 49 -10.54 -2.13 1.01
CA PHE A 49 -9.82 -0.90 1.32
C PHE A 49 -8.34 -1.17 1.22
N ALA A 50 -7.64 -0.37 0.45
CA ALA A 50 -6.20 -0.43 0.31
C ALA A 50 -5.54 0.55 1.27
N VAL A 51 -4.56 0.07 2.02
CA VAL A 51 -3.62 0.90 2.77
C VAL A 51 -2.55 1.33 1.78
N LEU A 52 -2.53 2.64 1.52
CA LEU A 52 -1.63 3.28 0.58
C LEU A 52 -0.56 4.03 1.37
N VAL A 53 0.69 3.67 1.17
CA VAL A 53 1.80 4.40 1.77
C VAL A 53 2.32 5.39 0.73
N PRO A 54 2.41 6.68 1.07
CA PRO A 54 2.99 7.65 0.15
C PRO A 54 4.42 7.21 -0.15
N MET A 55 4.77 7.10 -1.44
CA MET A 55 6.19 7.17 -1.75
C MET A 55 6.66 8.52 -1.24
N GLU A 56 7.71 8.56 -0.42
CA GLU A 56 8.40 9.81 -0.08
C GLU A 56 8.95 10.42 -1.37
N ASP A 57 8.09 11.06 -2.17
CA ASP A 57 8.50 12.00 -3.19
C ASP A 57 8.75 13.32 -2.48
N CYS A 58 9.75 13.33 -1.59
CA CYS A 58 10.41 14.57 -1.22
C CYS A 58 11.16 15.04 -2.47
N CYS A 59 10.42 15.65 -3.40
CA CYS A 59 10.90 16.28 -4.63
C CYS A 59 11.75 17.54 -4.34
N CYS A 60 12.45 17.57 -3.21
CA CYS A 60 13.38 18.63 -2.85
C CYS A 60 14.82 18.11 -3.02
N GLU A 61 15.46 18.49 -4.14
CA GLU A 61 16.93 18.42 -4.30
C GLU A 61 17.69 19.34 -3.31
N ASP A 62 16.96 20.17 -2.55
CA ASP A 62 17.50 21.07 -1.54
C ASP A 62 17.42 20.44 -0.13
N ASP A 63 18.58 20.27 0.49
CA ASP A 63 18.84 19.77 1.86
C ASP A 63 18.23 20.66 2.98
N ASP A 64 17.55 21.75 2.62
CA ASP A 64 16.95 22.77 3.52
C ASP A 64 15.44 22.95 3.25
N CYS A 65 14.79 21.94 2.68
CA CYS A 65 13.36 21.97 2.37
C CYS A 65 12.53 21.55 3.60
N ASP A 66 11.81 22.51 4.16
CA ASP A 66 10.88 22.40 5.31
C ASP A 66 9.69 21.43 5.07
N CYS A 67 9.60 20.79 3.89
CA CYS A 67 8.62 19.72 3.61
C CYS A 67 8.84 18.45 4.45
N HIS A 68 9.95 18.35 5.17
CA HIS A 68 10.18 17.34 6.22
C HIS A 68 9.70 17.76 7.62
N GLU A 69 9.01 18.90 7.80
CA GLU A 69 8.18 19.14 9.01
C GLU A 69 6.86 18.33 8.93
N HIS A 70 6.91 17.10 8.42
CA HIS A 70 5.87 16.14 8.74
C HIS A 70 6.21 15.65 10.15
N ASP A 71 5.52 16.25 11.13
CA ASP A 71 5.50 15.93 12.54
C ASP A 71 6.00 14.50 12.81
N GLU A 72 7.10 14.38 13.55
CA GLU A 72 7.89 13.16 13.77
C GLU A 72 7.14 12.01 14.50
N GLU A 73 5.82 11.90 14.38
CA GLU A 73 5.01 10.99 15.22
C GLU A 73 4.21 9.91 14.48
N GLU A 74 3.98 9.91 13.16
CA GLU A 74 3.11 8.87 12.57
C GLU A 74 3.54 8.42 11.17
N ASP A 75 3.81 7.12 11.00
CA ASP A 75 3.82 6.40 9.73
C ASP A 75 2.51 6.70 8.96
N THR A 76 2.50 7.81 8.21
CA THR A 76 1.27 8.40 7.67
C THR A 76 0.86 7.63 6.42
N CYS A 77 0.15 6.52 6.62
CA CYS A 77 -0.53 5.78 5.56
C CYS A 77 -1.93 6.37 5.30
N VAL A 78 -2.40 6.25 4.06
CA VAL A 78 -3.71 6.72 3.61
C VAL A 78 -4.58 5.51 3.29
N ILE A 79 -5.79 5.47 3.83
CA ILE A 79 -6.76 4.42 3.50
C ILE A 79 -7.59 4.88 2.31
N ALA A 80 -7.58 4.10 1.22
CA ALA A 80 -8.42 4.33 0.05
C ALA A 80 -9.40 3.16 -0.15
N ARG A 81 -10.64 3.46 -0.51
CA ARG A 81 -11.61 2.43 -0.91
C ARG A 81 -11.24 1.92 -2.30
N MET A 82 -11.00 0.63 -2.39
CA MET A 82 -10.67 -0.09 -3.62
C MET A 82 -11.95 -0.73 -4.18
N ASP A 83 -12.38 -0.30 -5.35
CA ASP A 83 -13.48 -0.91 -6.11
C ASP A 83 -12.94 -1.49 -7.42
N PHE A 84 -13.65 -2.44 -8.02
CA PHE A 84 -13.37 -2.90 -9.37
C PHE A 84 -14.44 -2.38 -10.32
N ASP A 85 -14.01 -1.76 -11.43
CA ASP A 85 -14.92 -1.30 -12.46
C ASP A 85 -15.43 -2.46 -13.35
N GLU A 86 -16.19 -2.13 -14.40
CA GLU A 86 -16.73 -3.12 -15.36
C GLU A 86 -15.65 -3.83 -16.20
N ASN A 87 -14.42 -3.31 -16.23
CA ASN A 87 -13.26 -3.91 -16.89
C ASN A 87 -12.43 -4.77 -15.93
N GLY A 88 -12.72 -4.71 -14.62
CA GLY A 88 -11.92 -5.35 -13.57
C GLY A 88 -10.68 -4.54 -13.19
N GLU A 89 -10.63 -3.25 -13.50
CA GLU A 89 -9.57 -2.35 -13.06
C GLU A 89 -9.88 -1.82 -11.66
N ALA A 90 -8.85 -1.78 -10.80
CA ALA A 90 -8.96 -1.25 -9.45
C ALA A 90 -9.07 0.27 -9.49
N VAL A 91 -10.16 0.79 -8.94
CA VAL A 91 -10.46 2.21 -8.80
C VAL A 91 -10.37 2.56 -7.33
N TYR A 92 -9.47 3.48 -7.00
CA TYR A 92 -9.25 3.95 -5.64
C TYR A 92 -10.00 5.26 -5.42
N THR A 93 -10.82 5.31 -4.38
CA THR A 93 -11.61 6.50 -4.02
C THR A 93 -11.47 6.79 -2.53
N ALA A 94 -11.69 8.05 -2.13
CA ALA A 94 -11.72 8.41 -0.73
C ALA A 94 -12.83 7.61 -0.01
N PRO A 95 -12.53 6.89 1.09
CA PRO A 95 -13.54 6.27 1.92
C PRO A 95 -14.37 7.35 2.63
N THR A 96 -15.54 6.96 3.11
CA THR A 96 -16.30 7.81 4.05
C THR A 96 -15.66 7.77 5.45
N ASP A 97 -15.90 8.77 6.30
CA ASP A 97 -15.38 8.79 7.68
C ASP A 97 -15.70 7.50 8.45
N GLU A 98 -16.93 6.98 8.32
CA GLU A 98 -17.36 5.74 8.97
C GLU A 98 -16.58 4.51 8.48
N GLU A 99 -16.30 4.44 7.17
CA GLU A 99 -15.49 3.38 6.58
C GLU A 99 -14.02 3.50 7.01
N TYR A 100 -13.49 4.72 7.02
CA TYR A 100 -12.13 5.01 7.47
C TYR A 100 -11.94 4.54 8.91
N GLU A 101 -12.82 4.95 9.84
CA GLU A 101 -12.75 4.55 11.24
C GLU A 101 -12.83 3.02 11.40
N ALA A 102 -13.68 2.34 10.63
CA ALA A 102 -13.82 0.89 10.70
C ALA A 102 -12.58 0.16 10.17
N VAL A 103 -11.96 0.65 9.10
CA VAL A 103 -10.72 0.08 8.53
C VAL A 103 -9.53 0.38 9.43
N ALA A 104 -9.43 1.60 9.95
CA ALA A 104 -8.39 2.00 10.88
C ALA A 104 -8.44 1.16 12.17
N ALA A 105 -9.63 0.98 12.76
CA ALA A 105 -9.79 0.10 13.92
C ALA A 105 -9.42 -1.35 13.61
N LYS A 106 -9.68 -1.83 12.38
CA LYS A 106 -9.27 -3.17 11.94
C LYS A 106 -7.77 -3.30 11.73
N TYR A 107 -7.14 -2.26 11.21
CA TYR A 107 -5.69 -2.18 11.08
C TYR A 107 -5.05 -2.19 12.47
N ASP A 108 -5.50 -1.31 13.37
CA ASP A 108 -5.02 -1.24 14.75
C ASP A 108 -5.15 -2.60 15.46
N GLU A 109 -6.32 -3.25 15.38
CA GLU A 109 -6.55 -4.60 15.93
C GLU A 109 -5.55 -5.65 15.37
N MET A 110 -5.16 -5.55 14.10
CA MET A 110 -4.19 -6.48 13.50
C MET A 110 -2.74 -6.24 13.97
N PHE A 111 -2.39 -5.02 14.36
CA PHE A 111 -1.06 -4.66 14.84
C PHE A 111 -0.96 -4.66 16.38
N GLU A 112 -2.07 -4.55 17.10
CA GLU A 112 -2.15 -4.68 18.56
C GLU A 112 -1.90 -6.12 19.06
N ASP A 113 -2.07 -7.15 18.23
CA ASP A 113 -1.87 -8.56 18.61
C ASP A 113 -0.38 -8.96 18.82
N GLU A 114 0.56 -8.01 18.73
CA GLU A 114 2.01 -8.22 18.91
C GLU A 114 2.55 -7.91 20.35
N GLU A 115 1.68 -7.65 21.35
CA GLU A 115 2.07 -7.46 22.78
C GLU A 115 1.98 -8.72 23.67
#